data_AF-A0A5B7G4R4-F1
#
_entry.id   AF-A0A5B7G4R4-F1
#
_cell.length_a   1.000
_cell.length_b   1.000
_cell.length_c   1.000
_cell.angle_alpha   90.00
_cell.angle_beta   90.00
_cell.angle_gamma   90.00
#
_symmetry.space_group_name_H-M   'P 1'
#
loop_
_entity.id
_entity.type
_entity.pdbx_description
1 polymer ?
#
loop_
_entity_poly.entity_id
_entity_poly.type
_entity_poly.pdbx_seq_one_letter_code
_entity_poly.pdbx_strand_id
1 'polypeptide(L)'
;MHLFVENEYTCVALCGLAKGGVGEVGDEAVQAARAQEERRGNIMDSQNRSSSCMLVALESYAPFTDFTRRPTPHNFRGIMMQVLAIIAERLNKLLLMPSSMSCVSMEYTAAANNFFGRRLDNGTWTGMMGMLKRKEVDMSGTPMTVSDERLIAMDPSVHLYMDIQTLIYKRPRIDSDLMGFVRPFTLLVRTKGGTKTRRITILV
;
A
#
# COMPACT_ATOMS: atom_id res chain seq x y z
N MET A 1 2.39 28.16 13.32
CA MET A 1 2.41 26.80 12.75
C MET A 1 1.16 26.10 13.25
N HIS A 2 0.04 26.30 12.54
CA HIS A 2 -1.21 25.58 12.83
C HIS A 2 -1.15 24.27 12.06
N LEU A 3 -0.91 23.17 12.78
CA LEU A 3 -1.16 21.83 12.24
C LEU A 3 -2.68 21.60 12.36
N PHE A 4 -3.39 21.79 11.26
CA PHE A 4 -4.72 21.19 11.11
C PHE A 4 -4.50 19.68 11.06
N VAL A 5 -4.79 19.00 12.17
CA VAL A 5 -4.95 17.55 12.19
C VAL A 5 -6.43 17.32 11.99
N GLU A 6 -6.86 17.25 10.74
CA GLU A 6 -8.13 16.58 10.44
C GLU A 6 -7.92 15.12 10.84
N ASN A 7 -8.77 14.60 11.73
CA ASN A 7 -8.74 13.20 12.15
C ASN A 7 -9.21 12.33 10.98
N GLU A 8 -8.36 12.16 9.97
CA GLU A 8 -8.56 11.16 8.93
C GLU A 8 -8.23 9.79 9.54
N TYR A 9 -9.28 9.10 10.00
CA TYR A 9 -9.16 7.70 10.35
C TYR A 9 -8.78 6.94 9.08
N THR A 10 -7.58 6.35 9.08
CA THR A 10 -7.10 5.57 7.97
C THR A 10 -7.70 4.19 8.11
N CYS A 11 -8.86 4.03 7.48
CA CYS A 11 -9.60 2.79 7.47
C CYS A 11 -8.96 1.80 6.51
N VAL A 12 -8.73 0.58 6.99
CA VAL A 12 -8.10 -0.49 6.23
C VAL A 12 -9.13 -1.55 5.87
N ALA A 13 -9.34 -1.77 4.57
CA ALA A 13 -10.23 -2.79 4.05
C ALA A 13 -9.50 -3.73 3.08
N LEU A 14 -9.99 -4.97 2.96
CA LEU A 14 -9.71 -5.79 1.78
C LEU A 14 -10.54 -5.21 0.65
N CYS A 15 -10.01 -5.18 -0.57
CA CYS A 15 -10.76 -4.57 -1.66
C CYS A 15 -10.93 -5.56 -2.80
N GLY A 16 -12.16 -5.58 -3.31
CA GLY A 16 -12.55 -6.39 -4.45
C GLY A 16 -12.83 -5.54 -5.67
N LEU A 17 -13.08 -6.24 -6.78
CA LEU A 17 -13.50 -5.62 -8.03
C LEU A 17 -14.85 -4.90 -7.86
N ALA A 18 -14.87 -3.62 -8.23
CA ALA A 18 -16.11 -2.87 -8.33
C ALA A 18 -17.00 -3.42 -9.44
N LYS A 19 -18.20 -3.90 -9.08
CA LYS A 19 -19.19 -4.38 -10.05
C LYS A 19 -19.90 -3.18 -10.67
N GLY A 20 -19.36 -2.67 -11.76
CA GLY A 20 -20.10 -1.81 -12.70
C GLY A 20 -19.69 -0.34 -12.65
N GLY A 21 -18.90 0.04 -13.64
CA GLY A 21 -18.63 1.43 -13.99
C GLY A 21 -18.10 1.45 -15.41
N VAL A 22 -19.01 1.55 -16.38
CA VAL A 22 -18.67 1.74 -17.80
C VAL A 22 -18.19 3.19 -17.94
N GLY A 23 -16.88 3.40 -17.93
CA GLY A 23 -16.26 4.68 -18.24
C GLY A 23 -15.77 4.65 -19.68
N GLU A 24 -16.27 5.58 -20.49
CA GLU A 24 -15.83 5.81 -21.88
C GLU A 24 -14.36 6.23 -21.89
N VAL A 25 -13.52 5.46 -22.59
CA VAL A 25 -12.09 5.74 -22.78
C VAL A 25 -11.90 6.31 -24.18
N GLY A 26 -11.35 7.53 -24.27
CA GLY A 26 -11.05 8.20 -25.53
C GLY A 26 -9.98 7.48 -26.37
N ASP A 27 -10.16 7.52 -27.69
CA ASP A 27 -9.49 6.68 -28.70
C ASP A 27 -7.96 6.87 -28.82
N GLU A 28 -7.38 7.96 -28.32
CA GLU A 28 -5.93 8.21 -28.46
C GLU A 28 -5.06 7.40 -27.48
N ALA A 29 -5.59 6.99 -26.32
CA ALA A 29 -4.85 6.17 -25.36
C ALA A 29 -4.73 4.69 -25.77
N VAL A 30 -5.58 4.25 -26.71
CA VAL A 30 -5.69 2.85 -27.16
C VAL A 30 -4.51 2.44 -28.05
N GLN A 31 -3.91 3.38 -28.78
CA GLN A 31 -2.83 3.06 -29.72
C GLN A 31 -1.45 2.92 -29.06
N ALA A 32 -1.19 3.65 -27.96
CA ALA A 32 0.06 3.52 -27.21
C ALA A 32 0.11 2.23 -26.35
N ALA A 33 -1.03 1.74 -25.89
CA ALA A 33 -1.14 0.46 -25.15
C ALA A 33 -0.86 -0.75 -26.07
N ARG A 34 -1.31 -0.71 -27.33
CA ARG A 34 -1.13 -1.81 -28.30
C ARG A 34 0.34 -2.13 -28.60
N ALA A 35 1.24 -1.16 -28.55
CA ALA A 35 2.67 -1.38 -28.79
C ALA A 35 3.41 -2.04 -27.60
N GLN A 36 2.86 -1.97 -26.38
CA GLN A 36 3.36 -2.75 -25.22
C GLN A 36 2.71 -4.14 -25.11
N GLU A 37 1.61 -4.38 -25.81
CA GLU A 37 0.88 -5.66 -25.82
C GLU A 37 1.60 -6.77 -26.61
N GLU A 38 2.34 -6.45 -27.68
CA GLU A 38 3.03 -7.46 -28.51
C GLU A 38 4.27 -8.09 -27.85
N ARG A 39 4.93 -7.41 -26.91
CA ARG A 39 5.95 -8.04 -26.04
C ARG A 39 5.35 -8.83 -24.87
N ARG A 40 4.03 -8.76 -24.69
CA ARG A 40 3.23 -9.46 -23.66
C ARG A 40 2.59 -10.75 -24.19
N GLY A 41 2.93 -11.19 -25.41
CA GLY A 41 2.40 -12.38 -26.08
C GLY A 41 2.66 -13.74 -25.41
N ASN A 42 3.24 -13.79 -24.20
CA ASN A 42 3.33 -15.00 -23.37
C ASN A 42 2.49 -14.91 -22.08
N ILE A 43 1.59 -13.92 -21.93
CA ILE A 43 0.69 -13.77 -20.78
C ILE A 43 -0.76 -13.63 -21.28
N MET A 44 -1.18 -14.49 -22.19
CA MET A 44 -2.57 -14.60 -22.65
C MET A 44 -3.17 -16.00 -22.42
N ASP A 45 -2.66 -16.74 -21.43
CA ASP A 45 -3.33 -17.94 -20.88
C ASP A 45 -4.38 -17.60 -19.79
N SER A 46 -4.68 -16.32 -19.54
CA SER A 46 -5.55 -15.89 -18.44
C SER A 46 -7.07 -16.01 -18.70
N GLN A 47 -7.50 -16.27 -19.94
CA GLN A 47 -8.93 -16.29 -20.28
C GLN A 47 -9.61 -17.66 -20.22
N ASN A 48 -8.88 -18.75 -19.91
CA ASN A 48 -9.46 -20.08 -19.73
C ASN A 48 -9.33 -20.63 -18.29
N ARG A 49 -9.18 -19.74 -17.29
CA ARG A 49 -9.28 -20.10 -15.85
C ARG A 49 -10.75 -20.32 -15.46
N SER A 50 -11.40 -21.30 -16.06
CA SER A 50 -12.62 -21.84 -15.47
C SER A 50 -12.23 -22.74 -14.31
N SER A 51 -12.70 -22.38 -13.10
CA SER A 51 -12.70 -23.12 -11.84
C SER A 51 -11.57 -22.84 -10.81
N SER A 52 -11.93 -22.01 -9.82
CA SER A 52 -11.71 -22.27 -8.37
C SER A 52 -10.50 -21.66 -7.62
N CYS A 53 -9.75 -20.71 -8.20
CA CYS A 53 -8.67 -20.05 -7.48
C CYS A 53 -8.84 -18.53 -7.50
N MET A 54 -9.03 -17.92 -6.32
CA MET A 54 -9.06 -16.46 -6.15
C MET A 54 -7.62 -15.96 -6.09
N LEU A 55 -7.24 -15.05 -6.98
CA LEU A 55 -5.90 -14.49 -7.02
C LEU A 55 -5.83 -13.22 -6.16
N VAL A 56 -4.94 -13.25 -5.17
CA VAL A 56 -4.79 -12.21 -4.15
C VAL A 56 -3.45 -11.49 -4.36
N ALA A 57 -3.50 -10.18 -4.56
CA ALA A 57 -2.28 -9.37 -4.60
C ALA A 57 -1.83 -8.96 -3.20
N LEU A 58 -0.54 -9.10 -2.93
CA LEU A 58 0.10 -8.76 -1.68
C LEU A 58 1.29 -7.82 -1.92
N GLU A 59 1.44 -6.85 -1.04
CA GLU A 59 2.60 -5.98 -0.89
C GLU A 59 3.20 -6.20 0.50
N SER A 60 4.52 -6.00 0.64
CA SER A 60 5.21 -6.08 1.93
C SER A 60 4.87 -4.86 2.78
N TYR A 61 4.12 -5.09 3.85
CA TYR A 61 3.68 -4.06 4.78
C TYR A 61 3.72 -4.61 6.21
N ALA A 62 4.90 -4.58 6.82
CA ALA A 62 5.08 -5.10 8.17
C ALA A 62 4.26 -4.28 9.20
N PRO A 63 3.64 -4.94 10.20
CA PRO A 63 3.68 -6.37 10.53
C PRO A 63 2.59 -7.22 9.85
N PHE A 64 1.79 -6.63 8.96
CA PHE A 64 0.61 -7.26 8.36
C PHE A 64 0.98 -8.31 7.33
N THR A 65 1.93 -7.99 6.47
CA THR A 65 2.45 -8.83 5.39
C THR A 65 3.96 -8.62 5.29
N ASP A 66 4.71 -9.72 5.23
CA ASP A 66 6.16 -9.70 5.07
C ASP A 66 6.58 -10.79 4.09
N PHE A 67 7.47 -10.43 3.17
CA PHE A 67 8.06 -11.36 2.21
C PHE A 67 9.25 -12.04 2.86
N THR A 68 9.12 -13.33 3.17
CA THR A 68 10.28 -14.06 3.66
C THR A 68 11.33 -14.14 2.54
N ARG A 69 12.60 -13.89 2.89
CA ARG A 69 13.72 -13.85 1.94
C ARG A 69 14.07 -15.21 1.30
N ARG A 70 13.25 -16.25 1.45
CA ARG A 70 13.54 -17.57 0.87
C ARG A 70 12.91 -17.68 -0.52
N PRO A 71 13.61 -18.27 -1.49
CA PRO A 71 13.17 -18.35 -2.88
C PRO A 71 12.19 -19.50 -3.06
N THR A 72 11.05 -19.44 -2.37
CA THR A 72 9.88 -20.24 -2.76
C THR A 72 8.75 -19.30 -3.14
N PRO A 73 7.99 -19.60 -4.20
CA PRO A 73 7.10 -18.63 -4.84
C PRO A 73 5.92 -18.12 -3.97
N HIS A 74 5.74 -18.59 -2.72
CA HIS A 74 4.52 -18.33 -1.94
C HIS A 74 4.69 -18.13 -0.43
N ASN A 75 5.87 -17.77 0.07
CA ASN A 75 6.09 -17.75 1.53
C ASN A 75 5.86 -16.36 2.14
N PHE A 76 4.59 -15.96 2.15
CA PHE A 76 4.09 -14.76 2.82
C PHE A 76 3.85 -15.04 4.31
N ARG A 77 4.22 -14.11 5.18
CA ARG A 77 3.92 -14.18 6.62
C ARG A 77 3.26 -12.88 7.07
N GLY A 78 2.59 -12.94 8.20
CA GLY A 78 1.99 -11.77 8.85
C GLY A 78 0.55 -12.01 9.27
N ILE A 79 -0.01 -11.03 9.98
CA ILE A 79 -1.35 -11.14 10.56
C ILE A 79 -2.40 -11.27 9.46
N MET A 80 -2.23 -10.60 8.33
CA MET A 80 -3.22 -10.63 7.25
C MET A 80 -3.28 -11.97 6.54
N MET A 81 -2.18 -12.71 6.45
CA MET A 81 -2.19 -14.06 5.90
C MET A 81 -3.05 -15.01 6.75
N GLN A 82 -3.04 -14.83 8.07
CA GLN A 82 -3.89 -15.60 8.97
C GLN A 82 -5.37 -15.21 8.81
N VAL A 83 -5.65 -13.91 8.69
CA VAL A 83 -7.01 -13.42 8.42
C VAL A 83 -7.54 -13.96 7.09
N LEU A 84 -6.75 -13.92 6.02
CA LEU A 84 -7.12 -14.48 4.71
C LEU A 84 -7.35 -15.99 4.77
N ALA A 85 -6.50 -16.73 5.51
CA ALA A 85 -6.70 -18.16 5.72
C ALA A 85 -8.01 -18.46 6.46
N ILE A 86 -8.34 -17.68 7.50
CA ILE A 86 -9.62 -17.80 8.22
C ILE A 86 -10.79 -17.47 7.29
N ILE A 87 -10.68 -16.40 6.48
CA ILE A 87 -11.72 -16.03 5.51
C ILE A 87 -11.93 -17.16 4.50
N ALA A 88 -10.86 -17.73 3.94
CA ALA A 88 -10.93 -18.85 3.01
C ALA A 88 -11.63 -20.07 3.64
N GLU A 89 -11.26 -20.43 4.87
CA GLU A 89 -11.87 -21.53 5.62
C GLU A 89 -13.37 -21.29 5.84
N ARG A 90 -13.75 -20.06 6.23
CA ARG A 90 -15.15 -19.70 6.49
C ARG A 90 -15.99 -19.66 5.23
N LEU A 91 -15.45 -19.16 4.12
CA LEU A 91 -16.13 -19.17 2.83
C LEU A 91 -16.38 -20.60 2.35
N ASN A 92 -15.40 -21.49 2.49
CA ASN A 92 -15.56 -22.91 2.15
C ASN A 92 -16.64 -23.58 3.01
N LYS A 93 -16.72 -23.27 4.31
CA LYS A 93 -17.77 -23.81 5.20
C LYS A 93 -19.16 -23.28 4.87
N LEU A 94 -19.28 -21.99 4.55
CA LEU A 94 -20.57 -21.32 4.36
C LEU A 94 -21.24 -21.70 3.04
N LEU A 95 -20.45 -21.99 2.01
CA LEU A 95 -20.97 -22.40 0.71
C LEU A 95 -21.59 -23.81 0.70
N LEU A 96 -21.56 -24.55 1.82
CA LEU A 96 -22.09 -25.93 1.95
C LEU A 96 -21.69 -26.83 0.76
N MET A 97 -20.53 -26.54 0.17
CA MET A 97 -20.04 -27.31 -0.97
C MET A 97 -19.56 -28.66 -0.42
N PRO A 98 -19.92 -29.79 -1.05
CA PRO A 98 -19.38 -31.08 -0.66
C PRO A 98 -17.84 -30.99 -0.66
N SER A 99 -17.18 -31.69 0.25
CA SER A 99 -15.72 -31.61 0.47
C SER A 99 -14.89 -31.89 -0.78
N SER A 100 -15.48 -32.50 -1.82
CA SER A 100 -14.89 -32.69 -3.15
C SER A 100 -14.93 -31.45 -4.07
N MET A 101 -15.62 -30.37 -3.69
CA MET A 101 -15.80 -29.10 -4.42
C MET A 101 -15.46 -27.88 -3.54
N SER A 102 -14.47 -28.02 -2.63
CA SER A 102 -13.89 -26.87 -1.91
C SER A 102 -13.12 -25.99 -2.90
N CYS A 103 -13.84 -25.13 -3.62
CA CYS A 103 -13.40 -24.40 -4.80
C CYS A 103 -12.86 -22.98 -4.50
N VAL A 104 -12.49 -22.66 -3.25
CA VAL A 104 -11.82 -21.39 -2.93
C VAL A 104 -10.41 -21.70 -2.46
N SER A 105 -9.51 -21.88 -3.43
CA SER A 105 -8.08 -21.76 -3.16
C SER A 105 -7.65 -20.31 -3.38
N MET A 106 -6.78 -19.79 -2.52
CA MET A 106 -6.20 -18.46 -2.70
C MET A 106 -4.79 -18.62 -3.26
N GLU A 107 -4.57 -18.07 -4.44
CA GLU A 107 -3.24 -17.91 -5.01
C GLU A 107 -2.74 -16.52 -4.64
N TYR A 108 -1.48 -16.41 -4.24
CA TYR A 108 -0.91 -15.14 -3.80
C TYR A 108 0.14 -14.68 -4.80
N THR A 109 0.05 -13.41 -5.21
CA THR A 109 1.03 -12.76 -6.08
C THR A 109 1.53 -11.46 -5.46
N ALA A 110 2.78 -11.11 -5.71
CA ALA A 110 3.33 -9.84 -5.28
C ALA A 110 2.78 -8.70 -6.16
N ALA A 111 2.51 -7.55 -5.55
CA ALA A 111 2.10 -6.35 -6.28
C ALA A 111 3.18 -5.93 -7.29
N ALA A 112 2.74 -5.52 -8.47
CA ALA A 112 3.64 -4.97 -9.48
C ALA A 112 4.45 -3.81 -8.89
N ASN A 113 5.78 -3.93 -8.91
CA ASN A 113 6.73 -2.96 -8.36
C ASN A 113 6.67 -2.75 -6.84
N ASN A 114 6.02 -3.63 -6.06
CA ASN A 114 5.90 -3.51 -4.60
C ASN A 114 5.34 -2.16 -4.12
N PHE A 115 4.32 -1.64 -4.81
CA PHE A 115 3.61 -0.44 -4.40
C PHE A 115 2.10 -0.70 -4.33
N PHE A 116 1.42 -0.11 -3.36
CA PHE A 116 -0.05 -0.03 -3.31
C PHE A 116 -0.66 0.46 -4.62
N GLY A 117 -0.08 1.52 -5.20
CA GLY A 117 -0.57 2.17 -6.41
C GLY A 117 -1.07 3.59 -6.17
N ARG A 118 -0.86 4.43 -7.17
CA ARG A 118 -1.37 5.79 -7.25
C ARG A 118 -2.10 6.00 -8.56
N ARG A 119 -3.06 6.93 -8.57
CA ARG A 119 -3.67 7.42 -9.79
C ARG A 119 -2.66 8.32 -10.51
N LEU A 120 -2.52 8.11 -11.81
CA LEU A 120 -1.73 8.97 -12.70
C LEU A 120 -2.66 10.02 -13.32
N ASP A 121 -2.08 11.09 -13.87
CA ASP A 121 -2.83 12.18 -14.50
C ASP A 121 -3.68 11.71 -15.69
N ASN A 122 -3.26 10.62 -16.34
CA ASN A 122 -4.01 9.96 -17.41
C ASN A 122 -5.22 9.13 -16.91
N GLY A 123 -5.50 9.13 -15.60
CA GLY A 123 -6.58 8.37 -14.97
C GLY A 123 -6.29 6.89 -14.72
N THR A 124 -5.13 6.39 -15.13
CA THR A 124 -4.73 4.99 -14.90
C THR A 124 -4.15 4.77 -13.51
N TRP A 125 -4.16 3.53 -13.04
CA TRP A 125 -3.64 3.13 -11.74
C TRP A 125 -2.38 2.28 -11.87
N THR A 126 -1.39 2.56 -11.03
CA THR A 126 -0.16 1.76 -10.92
C THR A 126 -0.23 0.76 -9.77
N GLY A 127 0.79 -0.09 -9.62
CA GLY A 127 0.92 -1.01 -8.49
C GLY A 127 -0.23 -2.00 -8.35
N MET A 128 -0.56 -2.34 -7.10
CA MET A 128 -1.66 -3.25 -6.77
C MET A 128 -3.02 -2.75 -7.25
N MET A 129 -3.31 -1.45 -7.10
CA MET A 129 -4.53 -0.82 -7.61
C MET A 129 -4.68 -1.01 -9.13
N GLY A 130 -3.58 -0.89 -9.86
CA GLY A 130 -3.55 -1.13 -11.31
C GLY A 130 -3.90 -2.57 -11.67
N MET A 131 -3.35 -3.54 -10.93
CA MET A 131 -3.65 -4.97 -11.13
C MET A 131 -5.13 -5.26 -10.88
N LEU A 132 -5.70 -4.70 -9.79
CA LEU A 132 -7.13 -4.82 -9.50
C LEU A 132 -7.99 -4.19 -10.61
N LYS A 133 -7.69 -2.95 -11.01
CA LYS A 133 -8.48 -2.25 -12.05
C LYS A 133 -8.44 -2.98 -13.40
N ARG A 134 -7.31 -3.59 -13.74
CA ARG A 134 -7.12 -4.41 -14.96
C ARG A 134 -7.65 -5.84 -14.83
N LYS A 135 -8.21 -6.24 -13.69
CA LYS A 135 -8.66 -7.61 -13.41
C LYS A 135 -7.55 -8.66 -13.56
N GLU A 136 -6.31 -8.26 -13.30
CA GLU A 136 -5.17 -9.19 -13.23
C GLU A 136 -5.19 -9.98 -11.91
N VAL A 137 -5.89 -9.47 -10.89
CA VAL A 137 -6.09 -10.09 -9.57
C VAL A 137 -7.52 -9.82 -9.10
N ASP A 138 -8.06 -10.69 -8.25
CA ASP A 138 -9.46 -10.65 -7.80
C ASP A 138 -9.64 -9.80 -6.54
N MET A 139 -8.64 -9.82 -5.63
CA MET A 139 -8.67 -9.05 -4.38
C MET A 139 -7.27 -8.57 -3.96
N SER A 140 -7.22 -7.51 -3.16
CA SER A 140 -6.03 -7.18 -2.37
C SER A 140 -6.03 -7.96 -1.06
N GLY A 141 -4.86 -8.47 -0.64
CA GLY A 141 -4.66 -9.10 0.66
C GLY A 141 -3.84 -8.25 1.64
N THR A 142 -3.33 -7.11 1.17
CA THR A 142 -2.62 -6.12 2.00
C THR A 142 -3.60 -5.06 2.50
N PRO A 143 -3.45 -4.58 3.74
CA PRO A 143 -4.26 -3.51 4.27
C PRO A 143 -4.12 -2.24 3.43
N MET A 144 -5.22 -1.72 2.89
CA MET A 144 -5.20 -0.49 2.09
C MET A 144 -6.05 0.59 2.75
N THR A 145 -5.49 1.81 2.83
CA THR A 145 -6.24 3.01 3.18
C THR A 145 -7.39 3.23 2.20
N VAL A 146 -8.60 3.36 2.73
CA VAL A 146 -9.77 3.81 2.01
C VAL A 146 -9.69 5.33 1.84
N SER A 147 -9.63 5.78 0.60
CA SER A 147 -9.70 7.20 0.22
C SER A 147 -10.71 7.40 -0.89
N ASP A 148 -11.25 8.60 -1.04
CA ASP A 148 -12.25 8.93 -2.07
C ASP A 148 -11.76 8.60 -3.48
N GLU A 149 -10.48 8.84 -3.76
CA GLU A 149 -9.88 8.49 -5.05
C GLU A 149 -9.92 6.98 -5.31
N ARG A 150 -9.68 6.16 -4.28
CA ARG A 150 -9.66 4.70 -4.40
C ARG A 150 -11.05 4.11 -4.46
N LEU A 151 -12.04 4.71 -3.79
CA LEU A 151 -13.46 4.30 -3.88
C LEU A 151 -14.00 4.33 -5.31
N ILE A 152 -13.45 5.18 -6.18
CA ILE A 152 -13.84 5.23 -7.61
C ILE A 152 -13.32 4.01 -8.38
N ALA A 153 -12.21 3.40 -7.94
CA ALA A 153 -11.51 2.35 -8.65
C ALA A 153 -11.80 0.94 -8.13
N MET A 154 -12.17 0.79 -6.87
CA MET A 154 -12.35 -0.48 -6.16
C MET A 154 -13.48 -0.38 -5.13
N ASP A 155 -14.06 -1.54 -4.81
CA ASP A 155 -15.04 -1.65 -3.72
C ASP A 155 -14.33 -2.18 -2.46
N PRO A 156 -14.19 -1.37 -1.40
CA PRO A 156 -13.65 -1.85 -0.14
C PRO A 156 -14.66 -2.75 0.58
N SER A 157 -14.15 -3.76 1.27
CA SER A 157 -14.88 -4.54 2.25
C SER A 157 -15.20 -3.70 3.48
N VAL A 158 -15.86 -4.32 4.45
CA VAL A 158 -15.88 -3.80 5.81
C VAL A 158 -14.45 -3.60 6.32
N HIS A 159 -14.24 -2.52 7.07
CA HIS A 159 -12.96 -2.18 7.67
C HIS A 159 -12.52 -3.27 8.64
N LEU A 160 -11.33 -3.82 8.42
CA LEU A 160 -10.72 -4.83 9.29
C LEU A 160 -9.89 -4.19 10.40
N TYR A 161 -9.35 -3.01 10.14
CA TYR A 161 -8.50 -2.27 11.06
C TYR A 161 -8.70 -0.76 10.86
N MET A 162 -8.66 0.00 11.96
CA MET A 162 -8.67 1.46 11.93
C MET A 162 -7.31 1.94 12.42
N ASP A 163 -6.62 2.68 11.57
CA ASP A 163 -5.33 3.26 11.89
C ASP A 163 -5.43 4.76 12.17
N ILE A 164 -4.52 5.26 13.01
CA ILE A 164 -4.43 6.67 13.37
C ILE A 164 -3.08 7.17 12.83
N GLN A 165 -3.12 8.21 12.01
CA GLN A 165 -1.89 8.85 11.54
C GLN A 165 -1.20 9.56 12.72
N THR A 166 0.02 9.15 13.03
CA THR A 166 0.80 9.72 14.13
C THR A 166 2.17 10.21 13.67
N LEU A 167 2.60 11.37 14.17
CA LEU A 167 3.92 11.90 13.88
C LEU A 167 4.95 11.27 14.82
N ILE A 168 5.84 10.44 14.26
CA ILE A 168 6.94 9.84 15.00
C ILE A 168 8.19 10.73 14.82
N TYR A 169 8.74 11.22 15.92
CA TYR A 169 10.01 11.94 15.95
C TYR A 169 10.99 11.27 16.91
N LYS A 170 12.29 11.47 16.66
CA LYS A 170 13.35 10.98 17.55
C LYS A 170 13.16 11.62 18.93
N ARG A 171 12.99 10.81 19.97
CA ARG A 171 12.95 11.29 21.36
C ARG A 171 14.19 12.18 21.61
N PRO A 172 14.01 13.44 22.05
CA PRO A 172 15.15 14.28 22.34
C PRO A 172 15.98 13.62 23.45
N ARG A 173 17.30 13.54 23.24
CA ARG A 173 18.22 13.14 24.30
C ARG A 173 18.57 14.39 25.08
N ILE A 174 18.28 14.38 26.38
CA ILE A 174 18.76 15.41 27.29
C ILE A 174 20.19 15.01 27.62
N ASP A 175 21.14 15.57 26.89
CA ASP A 175 22.55 15.47 27.26
C ASP A 175 22.83 16.49 28.35
N SER A 176 23.49 16.08 29.43
CA SER A 176 23.87 16.97 30.52
C SER A 176 24.97 17.91 30.04
N ASP A 177 24.59 19.10 29.55
CA ASP A 177 25.55 20.16 29.29
C ASP A 177 25.88 20.84 30.62
N LEU A 178 26.94 20.35 31.29
CA LEU A 178 27.46 20.98 32.50
C LEU A 178 27.88 22.43 32.25
N MET A 179 28.17 22.85 31.02
CA MET A 179 28.47 24.25 30.69
C MET A 179 27.23 25.02 30.21
N GLY A 180 26.06 24.38 30.17
CA GLY A 180 24.80 24.99 29.74
C GLY A 180 24.44 26.21 30.56
N PHE A 181 24.82 26.23 31.85
CA PHE A 181 24.61 27.39 32.73
C PHE A 181 25.52 28.59 32.41
N VAL A 182 26.71 28.36 31.81
CA VAL A 182 27.67 29.43 31.47
C VAL A 182 27.33 30.09 30.13
N ARG A 183 26.72 29.33 29.20
CA ARG A 183 26.35 29.81 27.85
C ARG A 183 25.61 31.17 27.82
N PRO A 184 24.61 31.46 28.66
CA PRO A 184 23.95 32.77 28.64
C PRO A 184 24.87 33.92 29.08
N PHE A 185 25.89 33.64 29.90
CA PHE A 185 26.86 34.66 30.37
C PHE A 185 28.04 34.84 29.42
N THR A 186 28.26 33.91 28.48
CA THR A 186 29.34 34.02 27.48
C THR A 186 29.11 35.17 26.49
N LEU A 187 27.86 35.61 26.30
CA LEU A 187 27.53 36.78 25.46
C LEU A 187 28.03 38.12 26.05
N LEU A 188 28.25 38.20 27.36
CA LEU A 188 28.83 39.39 28.02
C LEU A 188 30.36 39.40 27.98
N VAL A 189 31.00 38.28 27.64
CA VAL A 189 32.44 38.18 27.30
C VAL A 189 32.60 37.90 25.80
N ARG A 190 31.76 38.50 24.96
CA ARG A 190 32.14 38.77 23.56
C ARG A 190 32.93 40.07 23.55
N THR A 191 34.12 40.03 24.14
CA THR A 191 35.13 41.06 23.88
C THR A 191 35.30 41.14 22.36
N LYS A 192 35.28 42.38 21.86
CA LYS A 192 35.52 42.75 20.46
C LYS A 192 36.67 41.90 19.87
N GLY A 193 36.35 40.96 18.98
CA GLY A 193 37.39 40.15 18.35
C GLY A 193 36.86 39.07 17.41
N GLY A 194 36.69 39.43 16.13
CA GLY A 194 36.63 38.46 15.03
C GLY A 194 35.27 37.83 14.75
N THR A 195 34.47 38.51 13.94
CA THR A 195 33.31 37.93 13.23
C THR A 195 33.73 36.79 12.31
N LYS A 196 33.47 35.53 12.70
CA LYS A 196 33.38 34.41 11.75
C LYS A 196 31.92 34.00 11.60
N THR A 197 31.24 34.65 10.66
CA THR A 197 29.88 34.36 10.23
C THR A 197 29.79 32.91 9.76
N ARG A 198 29.16 32.03 10.55
CA ARG A 198 28.75 30.72 10.06
C ARG A 198 27.41 30.88 9.36
N ARG A 199 27.43 30.85 8.03
CA ARG A 199 26.25 30.74 7.18
C ARG A 199 25.54 29.44 7.56
N ILE A 200 24.32 29.56 8.10
CA ILE A 200 23.39 28.44 8.20
C ILE A 200 22.71 28.37 6.84
N THR A 201 23.18 27.48 5.97
CA THR A 201 22.43 27.13 4.77
C THR A 201 21.34 26.16 5.19
N ILE A 202 20.11 26.65 5.27
CA ILE A 202 18.93 25.79 5.32
C ILE A 202 18.75 25.28 3.89
N LEU A 203 19.04 24.01 3.68
CA LEU A 203 18.60 23.32 2.47
C LEU A 203 17.10 23.08 2.64
N VAL A 204 16.32 23.81 1.86
CA VAL A 204 14.88 23.60 1.65
C VAL A 204 14.72 22.54 0.56
#